data_AF-A0A423XB51-F1
#
_entry.id   AF-A0A423XB51-F1
#
_cell.length_a   1.000
_cell.length_b   1.000
_cell.length_c   1.000
_cell.angle_alpha   90.00
_cell.angle_beta   90.00
_cell.angle_gamma   90.00
#
_symmetry.space_group_name_H-M   'P 1'
#
loop_
_entity.id
_entity.type
_entity.pdbx_description
1 polymer ?
#
loop_
_entity_poly.entity_id
_entity_poly.type
_entity_poly.pdbx_seq_one_letter_code
_entity_poly.pdbx_strand_id
1 'polypeptide(L)'
;MVAHNLPIPGIRNPFDPMKDSTGEAAVQPDEIKSYNGEQTSHATSENGTNVNKLAATAAIPDTRGPFDPMKYSTKGCTSKSNVMKSAQATNDQKVSFDETKNPVIVATIKAETKNKKSNITNQPVTEASVKLDPESHPDETLRLVSLRLVKKILTIRVANRYMSFAEIDGWTCQVPPRAFREGEIVLYFENDSFLPAADNRFASLRPLQTFDGNLGYRVKTRRFGTDEIKIVTQGYLYPVEKFPEIWDEVSIVRQVVAMVPTSLSERTVNLIILAIYRQTNWAESLGIKKWVATQPIQPQSEHSRLGNFPKRIFSGTDITRLQDCPNLFWHAKYQNRTYQESVKMDGASMTVYFVRKNSRYFDELNPLPEKVGPNSVLGNSRFGVCSKNYDLNELKPCNHGYWRTALQYDLPSKLSKLGRNIAISGELCGDGINGNREGIPSGKKEFFVYWIFDIDRQKRLDPREVIVRAEQLGLKHVPVLGYVKIPEIAEGHRDLQKRADEKQGEGLVFKCLEDGRSFKVLSNIYLEKHDV
;
A
#
# COMPACT_ATOMS: atom_id res chain seq x y z
N MET A 1 34.65 -38.36 38.75
CA MET A 1 33.46 -39.24 38.76
C MET A 1 33.06 -39.51 37.32
N VAL A 2 32.77 -40.76 37.03
CA VAL A 2 32.44 -41.34 35.73
C VAL A 2 31.18 -40.71 35.12
N ALA A 3 31.16 -40.49 33.80
CA ALA A 3 29.94 -40.59 33.00
C ALA A 3 30.25 -40.91 31.53
N HIS A 4 29.54 -41.91 31.02
CA HIS A 4 29.64 -42.55 29.71
C HIS A 4 28.95 -41.78 28.57
N ASN A 5 29.36 -42.13 27.35
CA ASN A 5 28.84 -41.76 26.03
C ASN A 5 27.33 -41.94 25.81
N LEU A 6 26.75 -41.08 24.95
CA LEU A 6 25.71 -41.44 23.98
C LEU A 6 25.94 -40.67 22.64
N PRO A 7 25.72 -41.28 21.46
CA PRO A 7 25.97 -40.67 20.15
C PRO A 7 24.72 -39.97 19.58
N ILE A 8 24.92 -38.84 18.90
CA ILE A 8 23.86 -38.10 18.18
C ILE A 8 24.02 -38.33 16.66
N PRO A 9 22.93 -38.61 15.90
CA PRO A 9 22.99 -38.89 14.46
C PRO A 9 23.25 -37.63 13.62
N GLY A 10 24.03 -37.81 12.54
CA GLY A 10 24.48 -36.77 11.64
C GLY A 10 23.39 -36.08 10.82
N ILE A 11 23.47 -34.76 10.76
CA ILE A 11 22.73 -33.90 9.83
C ILE A 11 23.50 -33.87 8.50
N ARG A 12 22.83 -34.26 7.41
CA ARG A 12 23.35 -34.16 6.04
C ARG A 12 23.34 -32.69 5.57
N ASN A 13 24.48 -32.26 5.04
CA ASN A 13 24.70 -30.95 4.43
C ASN A 13 24.22 -30.99 2.95
N PRO A 14 23.33 -30.09 2.48
CA PRO A 14 22.70 -30.23 1.16
C PRO A 14 23.40 -29.45 0.03
N PHE A 15 24.73 -29.37 0.04
CA PHE A 15 25.50 -28.78 -1.07
C PHE A 15 26.86 -29.48 -1.20
N ASP A 16 26.91 -30.56 -1.97
CA ASP A 16 28.15 -31.12 -2.51
C ASP A 16 27.93 -31.44 -4.00
N PRO A 17 28.68 -30.84 -4.94
CA PRO A 17 28.48 -31.06 -6.38
C PRO A 17 29.17 -32.35 -6.84
N MET A 18 28.40 -33.29 -7.37
CA MET A 18 28.93 -34.48 -8.04
C MET A 18 29.64 -34.09 -9.35
N LYS A 19 30.91 -34.50 -9.44
CA LYS A 19 31.67 -34.67 -10.69
C LYS A 19 31.34 -36.05 -11.27
N ASP A 20 30.99 -36.09 -12.55
CA ASP A 20 31.25 -37.23 -13.45
C ASP A 20 31.42 -36.62 -14.86
N SER A 21 32.62 -36.63 -15.42
CA SER A 21 33.37 -37.74 -16.02
C SER A 21 32.83 -38.14 -17.41
N THR A 22 33.77 -38.08 -18.35
CA THR A 22 33.66 -38.02 -19.81
C THR A 22 33.36 -39.37 -20.45
N GLY A 23 32.55 -39.38 -21.51
CA GLY A 23 32.41 -40.51 -22.43
C GLY A 23 31.84 -40.06 -23.77
N GLU A 24 32.74 -39.91 -24.76
CA GLU A 24 32.41 -39.71 -26.18
C GLU A 24 31.82 -40.97 -26.80
N ALA A 25 30.80 -40.81 -27.66
CA ALA A 25 30.67 -41.54 -28.93
C ALA A 25 29.64 -40.85 -29.82
N ALA A 26 30.07 -40.48 -31.03
CA ALA A 26 29.29 -39.88 -32.08
C ALA A 26 28.67 -40.95 -33.01
N VAL A 27 27.41 -40.75 -33.45
CA VAL A 27 26.91 -41.16 -34.79
C VAL A 27 25.81 -40.17 -35.22
N GLN A 28 25.85 -39.81 -36.51
CA GLN A 28 25.06 -38.81 -37.24
C GLN A 28 23.67 -39.33 -37.74
N PRO A 29 22.84 -38.50 -38.40
CA PRO A 29 21.36 -38.54 -38.33
C PRO A 29 20.67 -39.14 -39.56
N ASP A 30 19.38 -39.49 -39.41
CA ASP A 30 18.44 -39.70 -40.53
C ASP A 30 17.07 -39.04 -40.26
N GLU A 31 16.85 -37.97 -41.02
CA GLU A 31 15.69 -37.60 -41.85
C GLU A 31 14.23 -38.12 -41.65
N ILE A 32 13.32 -37.13 -41.65
CA ILE A 32 12.03 -36.99 -42.39
C ILE A 32 10.83 -37.89 -41.96
N LYS A 33 9.74 -37.27 -41.46
CA LYS A 33 8.44 -37.07 -42.17
C LYS A 33 7.34 -36.44 -41.31
N SER A 34 6.85 -35.32 -41.83
CA SER A 34 5.56 -34.68 -41.62
C SER A 34 4.37 -35.62 -41.83
N TYR A 35 3.25 -35.42 -41.14
CA TYR A 35 1.91 -35.48 -41.76
C TYR A 35 0.85 -34.72 -40.94
N ASN A 36 0.05 -33.92 -41.67
CA ASN A 36 -1.16 -33.20 -41.26
C ASN A 36 -2.40 -34.11 -41.30
N GLY A 37 -3.50 -33.65 -40.66
CA GLY A 37 -4.89 -34.07 -40.94
C GLY A 37 -5.72 -34.16 -39.65
N GLU A 38 -6.42 -33.10 -39.22
CA GLU A 38 -7.81 -32.72 -39.60
C GLU A 38 -8.94 -33.69 -39.20
N GLN A 39 -9.84 -33.14 -38.37
CA GLN A 39 -11.30 -33.28 -38.30
C GLN A 39 -11.95 -34.68 -38.31
N THR A 40 -12.81 -34.96 -37.33
CA THR A 40 -14.28 -34.76 -37.44
C THR A 40 -15.04 -35.25 -36.20
N SER A 41 -16.20 -34.62 -36.03
CA SER A 41 -17.30 -34.82 -35.09
C SER A 41 -17.89 -36.24 -35.02
N HIS A 42 -18.47 -36.61 -33.87
CA HIS A 42 -19.84 -37.16 -33.83
C HIS A 42 -20.46 -37.06 -32.43
N ALA A 43 -21.73 -36.63 -32.41
CA ALA A 43 -22.63 -36.63 -31.28
C ALA A 43 -23.45 -37.92 -31.25
N THR A 44 -23.84 -38.39 -30.05
CA THR A 44 -25.10 -39.11 -29.81
C THR A 44 -25.53 -38.98 -28.34
N SER A 45 -26.83 -38.77 -28.17
CA SER A 45 -27.65 -38.83 -26.94
C SER A 45 -27.67 -40.27 -26.35
N GLU A 46 -28.21 -40.63 -25.18
CA GLU A 46 -29.47 -40.25 -24.50
C GLU A 46 -29.53 -40.95 -23.11
N ASN A 47 -30.26 -40.36 -22.14
CA ASN A 47 -31.06 -40.92 -21.00
C ASN A 47 -30.58 -42.19 -20.25
N GLY A 48 -30.66 -42.38 -18.92
CA GLY A 48 -31.28 -41.75 -17.73
C GLY A 48 -31.22 -42.84 -16.62
N THR A 49 -30.94 -42.59 -15.34
CA THR A 49 -31.91 -42.31 -14.26
C THR A 49 -31.19 -42.39 -12.89
N ASN A 50 -31.70 -41.60 -11.95
CA ASN A 50 -31.29 -41.33 -10.57
C ASN A 50 -31.12 -42.54 -9.62
N VAL A 51 -30.16 -42.45 -8.68
CA VAL A 51 -30.43 -42.63 -7.22
C VAL A 51 -29.49 -41.75 -6.36
N ASN A 52 -30.08 -41.10 -5.36
CA ASN A 52 -29.55 -40.13 -4.39
C ASN A 52 -28.31 -40.55 -3.57
N LYS A 53 -27.42 -39.57 -3.28
CA LYS A 53 -26.90 -39.34 -1.92
C LYS A 53 -26.36 -37.91 -1.73
N LEU A 54 -26.85 -37.25 -0.68
CA LEU A 54 -26.52 -35.90 -0.24
C LEU A 54 -25.05 -35.77 0.19
N ALA A 55 -24.36 -34.77 -0.35
CA ALA A 55 -23.28 -34.05 0.32
C ALA A 55 -23.20 -32.63 -0.27
N ALA A 56 -23.58 -31.62 0.52
CA ALA A 56 -23.57 -30.23 0.12
C ALA A 56 -22.14 -29.68 0.19
N THR A 57 -21.42 -29.74 -0.94
CA THR A 57 -20.23 -28.92 -1.21
C THR A 57 -20.67 -27.72 -2.05
N ALA A 58 -20.57 -26.51 -1.49
CA ALA A 58 -20.81 -25.28 -2.22
C ALA A 58 -19.78 -25.17 -3.35
N ALA A 59 -20.23 -25.32 -4.59
CA ALA A 59 -19.43 -25.16 -5.79
C ALA A 59 -18.97 -23.70 -5.94
N ILE A 60 -17.68 -23.54 -6.21
CA ILE A 60 -17.06 -22.28 -6.62
C ILE A 60 -17.58 -21.96 -8.03
N PRO A 61 -18.11 -20.75 -8.33
CA PRO A 61 -18.52 -20.41 -9.68
C PRO A 61 -17.30 -20.27 -10.59
N ASP A 62 -17.22 -21.13 -11.59
CA ASP A 62 -16.18 -21.13 -12.61
C ASP A 62 -16.38 -19.99 -13.63
N THR A 63 -15.24 -19.44 -14.04
CA THR A 63 -14.92 -18.50 -15.13
C THR A 63 -16.05 -17.69 -15.79
N ARG A 64 -16.10 -16.39 -15.50
CA ARG A 64 -16.47 -15.39 -16.53
C ARG A 64 -15.20 -15.11 -17.36
N GLY A 65 -15.33 -15.11 -18.68
CA GLY A 65 -14.23 -14.94 -19.63
C GLY A 65 -13.40 -13.65 -19.44
N PRO A 66 -12.32 -13.49 -20.23
CA PRO A 66 -11.40 -12.37 -20.07
C PRO A 66 -12.12 -11.02 -20.11
N PHE A 67 -11.78 -10.18 -19.14
CA PHE A 67 -12.29 -8.81 -18.99
C PHE A 67 -12.03 -7.97 -20.26
N ASP A 68 -13.09 -7.37 -20.79
CA ASP A 68 -13.05 -6.42 -21.91
C ASP A 68 -13.31 -4.98 -21.39
N PRO A 69 -12.29 -4.12 -21.31
CA PRO A 69 -12.44 -2.73 -20.87
C PRO A 69 -13.23 -1.84 -21.84
N MET A 70 -13.49 -2.27 -23.08
CA MET A 70 -14.19 -1.48 -24.09
C MET A 70 -15.72 -1.42 -23.87
N LYS A 71 -16.30 -2.32 -23.06
CA LYS A 71 -17.76 -2.36 -22.80
C LYS A 71 -18.34 -1.13 -22.11
N TYR A 72 -17.49 -0.27 -21.56
CA TYR A 72 -17.90 0.96 -20.87
C TYR A 72 -17.66 2.23 -21.68
N SER A 73 -17.13 2.10 -22.91
CA SER A 73 -16.98 3.22 -23.84
C SER A 73 -18.17 3.25 -24.80
N THR A 74 -19.25 3.95 -24.44
CA THR A 74 -20.34 4.20 -25.39
C THR A 74 -19.96 5.36 -26.31
N LYS A 75 -19.82 5.06 -27.61
CA LYS A 75 -19.83 6.06 -28.69
C LYS A 75 -21.18 6.79 -28.67
N GLY A 76 -21.14 8.10 -28.49
CA GLY A 76 -22.32 8.96 -28.57
C GLY A 76 -22.83 9.06 -30.01
N CYS A 77 -24.05 8.55 -30.23
CA CYS A 77 -24.87 8.85 -31.40
C CYS A 77 -25.50 10.23 -31.22
N THR A 78 -25.48 11.03 -32.29
CA THR A 78 -26.07 12.36 -32.40
C THR A 78 -27.60 12.28 -32.49
N SER A 79 -28.32 13.07 -31.67
CA SER A 79 -29.60 13.67 -32.08
C SER A 79 -30.03 14.83 -31.18
N LYS A 80 -29.87 16.02 -31.74
CA LYS A 80 -30.74 17.22 -31.76
C LYS A 80 -31.49 17.68 -30.49
N SER A 81 -31.22 18.95 -30.21
CA SER A 81 -31.90 19.94 -29.38
C SER A 81 -33.42 19.99 -29.50
N ASN A 82 -34.09 20.35 -28.41
CA ASN A 82 -35.10 21.40 -28.46
C ASN A 82 -35.03 22.29 -27.22
N VAL A 83 -34.99 23.59 -27.50
CA VAL A 83 -34.95 24.73 -26.59
C VAL A 83 -36.37 25.09 -26.18
N MET A 84 -36.60 25.44 -24.92
CA MET A 84 -37.60 26.47 -24.58
C MET A 84 -37.17 27.29 -23.35
N LYS A 85 -36.97 28.59 -23.62
CA LYS A 85 -36.98 29.79 -22.74
C LYS A 85 -38.30 29.83 -21.93
N SER A 86 -38.56 30.62 -20.88
CA SER A 86 -37.92 31.64 -20.03
C SER A 86 -39.03 32.18 -19.10
N ALA A 87 -38.71 32.68 -17.90
CA ALA A 87 -39.36 33.81 -17.19
C ALA A 87 -38.75 33.82 -15.76
N GLN A 88 -37.92 34.74 -15.29
CA GLN A 88 -37.92 36.21 -15.18
C GLN A 88 -38.92 36.79 -14.16
N ALA A 89 -38.35 37.70 -13.34
CA ALA A 89 -38.97 38.74 -12.49
C ALA A 89 -39.36 38.32 -11.06
N THR A 90 -39.16 39.10 -9.99
CA THR A 90 -38.57 40.44 -9.74
C THR A 90 -38.57 40.67 -8.21
N ASN A 91 -37.65 41.53 -7.70
CA ASN A 91 -37.79 42.56 -6.63
C ASN A 91 -38.69 42.31 -5.39
N ASP A 92 -38.40 42.75 -4.17
CA ASP A 92 -37.77 44.01 -3.76
C ASP A 92 -37.57 44.08 -2.22
N GLN A 93 -36.76 45.06 -1.81
CA GLN A 93 -36.79 45.83 -0.54
C GLN A 93 -36.10 45.37 0.77
N LYS A 94 -34.93 46.01 0.98
CA LYS A 94 -34.40 46.73 2.17
C LYS A 94 -35.33 46.90 3.39
N VAL A 95 -34.76 46.80 4.60
CA VAL A 95 -34.68 47.88 5.63
C VAL A 95 -33.51 47.58 6.62
N SER A 96 -32.76 48.63 6.97
CA SER A 96 -31.67 48.74 7.95
C SER A 96 -32.14 48.94 9.40
N PHE A 97 -31.32 48.65 10.41
CA PHE A 97 -30.92 49.61 11.46
C PHE A 97 -29.83 49.01 12.38
N ASP A 98 -29.09 49.93 12.99
CA ASP A 98 -27.74 49.85 13.53
C ASP A 98 -27.74 49.85 15.08
N GLU A 99 -26.52 49.71 15.63
CA GLU A 99 -26.02 50.22 16.92
C GLU A 99 -25.90 49.31 18.17
N THR A 100 -24.63 48.97 18.44
CA THR A 100 -23.81 49.19 19.65
C THR A 100 -24.25 48.68 21.05
N LYS A 101 -23.34 47.94 21.72
CA LYS A 101 -22.53 48.41 22.88
C LYS A 101 -21.68 47.29 23.51
N ASN A 102 -20.38 47.57 23.66
CA ASN A 102 -19.45 46.91 24.60
C ASN A 102 -19.77 47.31 26.06
N PRO A 103 -19.22 46.59 27.05
CA PRO A 103 -18.08 47.19 27.74
C PRO A 103 -16.90 46.25 28.05
N VAL A 104 -15.77 46.93 28.19
CA VAL A 104 -14.43 46.54 28.63
C VAL A 104 -14.42 46.06 30.08
N ILE A 105 -13.64 45.00 30.40
CA ILE A 105 -13.05 44.81 31.74
C ILE A 105 -11.57 44.45 31.62
N VAL A 106 -10.83 45.09 32.53
CA VAL A 106 -9.39 45.31 32.66
C VAL A 106 -8.63 44.09 33.14
N ALA A 107 -7.39 43.95 32.66
CA ALA A 107 -6.38 43.00 33.11
C ALA A 107 -5.84 43.34 34.51
N THR A 108 -5.52 42.34 35.33
CA THR A 108 -4.57 42.50 36.44
C THR A 108 -3.70 41.25 36.56
N ILE A 109 -2.41 41.46 36.36
CA ILE A 109 -1.32 40.52 36.63
C ILE A 109 -1.00 40.58 38.13
N LYS A 110 -0.90 39.42 38.79
CA LYS A 110 -0.07 39.26 39.99
C LYS A 110 0.68 37.94 39.91
N ALA A 111 2.00 38.06 39.86
CA ALA A 111 2.95 36.99 40.07
C ALA A 111 3.13 36.78 41.58
N GLU A 112 3.07 35.54 42.06
CA GLU A 112 3.68 35.16 43.33
C GLU A 112 4.33 33.77 43.22
N THR A 113 5.65 33.79 43.35
CA THR A 113 6.55 32.66 43.60
C THR A 113 6.40 32.21 45.04
N LYS A 114 6.31 30.89 45.31
CA LYS A 114 7.02 30.22 46.44
C LYS A 114 6.72 28.71 46.53
N ASN A 115 7.80 27.94 46.37
CA ASN A 115 8.20 26.70 47.05
C ASN A 115 7.13 25.89 47.80
N LYS A 116 6.91 24.65 47.38
CA LYS A 116 6.39 23.60 48.25
C LYS A 116 7.13 22.28 48.03
N LYS A 117 7.79 21.85 49.10
CA LYS A 117 8.46 20.55 49.28
C LYS A 117 7.49 19.40 48.97
N SER A 118 7.90 18.46 48.12
CA SER A 118 7.20 17.21 47.86
C SER A 118 7.57 16.17 48.92
N ASN A 119 6.60 15.79 49.76
CA ASN A 119 6.66 14.56 50.55
C ASN A 119 6.29 13.38 49.64
N ILE A 120 7.25 12.48 49.45
CA ILE A 120 7.07 11.20 48.75
C ILE A 120 6.36 10.25 49.73
N THR A 121 5.17 9.78 49.34
CA THR A 121 4.48 8.70 50.05
C THR A 121 4.42 7.52 49.08
N ASN A 122 5.12 6.44 49.43
CA ASN A 122 5.14 5.19 48.67
C ASN A 122 3.77 4.49 48.79
N GLN A 123 3.14 4.20 47.65
CA GLN A 123 2.18 3.11 47.53
C GLN A 123 2.55 2.20 46.35
N PRO A 124 2.37 0.88 46.48
CA PRO A 124 2.88 -0.10 45.52
C PRO A 124 1.93 -0.21 44.32
N VAL A 125 2.48 -0.05 43.12
CA VAL A 125 1.77 -0.31 41.86
C VAL A 125 1.77 -1.82 41.62
N THR A 126 0.59 -2.42 41.62
CA THR A 126 0.37 -3.79 41.16
C THR A 126 0.64 -3.88 39.66
N GLU A 127 1.62 -4.71 39.28
CA GLU A 127 1.97 -5.00 37.89
C GLU A 127 0.82 -5.74 37.20
N ALA A 128 -0.01 -5.00 36.46
CA ALA A 128 -0.86 -5.58 35.45
C ALA A 128 0.02 -5.98 34.25
N SER A 129 0.30 -7.27 34.14
CA SER A 129 1.02 -7.90 33.03
C SER A 129 0.36 -7.56 31.70
N VAL A 130 0.95 -6.63 30.95
CA VAL A 130 0.59 -6.36 29.55
C VAL A 130 1.06 -7.55 28.73
N LYS A 131 0.13 -8.41 28.30
CA LYS A 131 0.39 -9.38 27.23
C LYS A 131 0.56 -8.60 25.93
N LEU A 132 1.80 -8.44 25.51
CA LEU A 132 2.15 -8.00 24.15
C LEU A 132 1.71 -9.08 23.18
N ASP A 133 0.78 -8.73 22.30
CA ASP A 133 0.33 -9.57 21.20
C ASP A 133 1.40 -9.53 20.08
N PRO A 134 1.96 -10.67 19.62
CA PRO A 134 3.05 -10.68 18.63
C PRO A 134 2.61 -10.30 17.20
N GLU A 135 1.31 -10.10 16.96
CA GLU A 135 0.74 -9.91 15.61
C GLU A 135 0.34 -8.46 15.28
N SER A 136 0.62 -7.48 16.14
CA SER A 136 0.47 -6.08 15.75
C SER A 136 1.63 -5.68 14.85
N HIS A 137 1.47 -5.87 13.53
CA HIS A 137 2.40 -5.36 12.53
C HIS A 137 2.50 -3.82 12.66
N PRO A 138 3.61 -3.23 13.14
CA PRO A 138 3.81 -1.80 12.99
C PRO A 138 3.83 -1.48 11.49
N ASP A 139 3.19 -0.37 11.12
CA ASP A 139 2.90 0.12 9.77
C ASP A 139 4.01 -0.20 8.74
N GLU A 140 3.97 -1.39 8.12
CA GLU A 140 4.99 -1.96 7.20
C GLU A 140 5.06 -1.24 5.84
N THR A 141 4.52 -0.03 5.70
CA THR A 141 3.91 0.38 4.43
C THR A 141 4.49 1.64 3.78
N LEU A 142 5.29 2.42 4.51
CA LEU A 142 6.00 3.59 4.00
C LEU A 142 7.43 3.61 4.56
N ARG A 143 8.35 2.95 3.84
CA ARG A 143 9.77 2.88 4.22
C ARG A 143 10.63 3.56 3.15
N LEU A 144 10.50 4.88 3.08
CA LEU A 144 11.19 5.72 2.09
C LEU A 144 12.71 5.56 2.14
N VAL A 145 13.28 5.42 3.33
CA VAL A 145 14.73 5.25 3.49
C VAL A 145 15.03 4.04 4.37
N SER A 146 15.80 3.08 3.85
CA SER A 146 16.11 1.84 4.58
C SER A 146 17.48 1.26 4.24
N LEU A 147 18.03 0.50 5.18
CA LEU A 147 19.19 -0.35 4.92
C LEU A 147 18.79 -1.55 4.06
N ARG A 148 19.58 -1.83 3.03
CA ARG A 148 19.37 -2.94 2.08
C ARG A 148 20.69 -3.62 1.76
N LEU A 149 20.62 -4.86 1.28
CA LEU A 149 21.79 -5.62 0.81
C LEU A 149 21.88 -5.56 -0.72
N VAL A 150 23.03 -5.19 -1.25
CA VAL A 150 23.33 -5.37 -2.68
C VAL A 150 23.41 -6.87 -2.96
N LYS A 151 22.42 -7.42 -3.66
CA LYS A 151 22.39 -8.84 -4.02
C LYS A 151 23.31 -9.14 -5.18
N LYS A 152 23.30 -8.28 -6.20
CA LYS A 152 24.00 -8.48 -7.46
C LYS A 152 24.34 -7.15 -8.12
N ILE A 153 25.48 -7.07 -8.79
CA ILE A 153 25.82 -5.95 -9.68
C ILE A 153 25.81 -6.44 -11.13
N LEU A 154 24.97 -5.83 -11.97
CA LEU A 154 25.01 -6.03 -13.42
C LEU A 154 25.66 -4.83 -14.10
N THR A 155 26.62 -5.09 -14.98
CA THR A 155 27.11 -4.09 -15.93
C THR A 155 26.67 -4.50 -17.32
N ILE A 156 25.89 -3.66 -17.99
CA ILE A 156 25.43 -3.89 -19.35
C ILE A 156 25.82 -2.72 -20.26
N ARG A 157 25.96 -3.00 -21.55
CA ARG A 157 26.23 -1.98 -22.57
C ARG A 157 24.90 -1.52 -23.16
N VAL A 158 24.55 -0.26 -22.92
CA VAL A 158 23.35 0.40 -23.47
C VAL A 158 23.80 1.56 -24.34
N ALA A 159 23.40 1.59 -25.62
CA ALA A 159 23.71 2.67 -26.55
C ALA A 159 25.21 3.09 -26.53
N ASN A 160 26.11 2.11 -26.61
CA ASN A 160 27.58 2.29 -26.54
C ASN A 160 28.15 2.85 -25.23
N ARG A 161 27.38 2.87 -24.14
CA ARG A 161 27.87 3.21 -22.80
C ARG A 161 27.70 2.02 -21.86
N TYR A 162 28.72 1.78 -21.03
CA TYR A 162 28.59 0.83 -19.94
C TYR A 162 27.81 1.47 -18.79
N MET A 163 26.73 0.80 -18.40
CA MET A 163 25.89 1.21 -17.28
C MET A 163 25.89 0.11 -16.24
N SER A 164 25.98 0.50 -14.97
CA SER A 164 25.97 -0.44 -13.83
C SER A 164 24.65 -0.32 -13.07
N PHE A 165 24.16 -1.47 -12.62
CA PHE A 165 22.89 -1.61 -11.91
C PHE A 165 23.10 -2.51 -10.70
N ALA A 166 22.50 -2.13 -9.58
CA ALA A 166 22.46 -2.94 -8.37
C ALA A 166 21.07 -3.53 -8.18
N GLU A 167 21.01 -4.85 -7.95
CA GLU A 167 19.80 -5.53 -7.50
C GLU A 167 19.77 -5.52 -5.97
N ILE A 168 18.70 -5.00 -5.39
CA ILE A 168 18.47 -4.91 -3.95
C ILE A 168 17.02 -5.33 -3.66
N ASP A 169 16.84 -6.40 -2.88
CA ASP A 169 15.52 -7.05 -2.72
C ASP A 169 14.84 -7.41 -4.05
N GLY A 170 13.71 -6.79 -4.40
CA GLY A 170 13.07 -6.90 -5.71
C GLY A 170 13.25 -5.66 -6.60
N TRP A 171 14.11 -4.73 -6.19
CA TRP A 171 14.41 -3.48 -6.89
C TRP A 171 15.68 -3.57 -7.73
N THR A 172 15.74 -2.76 -8.79
CA THR A 172 16.95 -2.53 -9.59
C THR A 172 17.26 -1.03 -9.56
N CYS A 173 18.46 -0.65 -9.17
CA CYS A 173 18.89 0.75 -9.09
C CYS A 173 20.04 1.03 -10.06
N GLN A 174 20.01 2.14 -10.79
CA GLN A 174 21.19 2.61 -11.52
C GLN A 174 22.26 3.05 -10.50
N VAL A 175 23.50 2.60 -10.66
CA VAL A 175 24.62 2.98 -9.80
C VAL A 175 25.83 3.42 -10.62
N PRO A 176 26.70 4.29 -10.07
CA PRO A 176 27.97 4.58 -10.71
C PRO A 176 28.83 3.31 -10.84
N PRO A 177 29.66 3.17 -11.88
CA PRO A 177 30.53 2.03 -12.04
C PRO A 177 31.44 1.84 -10.82
N ARG A 178 31.54 0.60 -10.32
CA ARG A 178 32.42 0.22 -9.19
C ARG A 178 32.11 0.94 -7.87
N ALA A 179 30.94 1.58 -7.73
CA ALA A 179 30.57 2.27 -6.51
C ALA A 179 30.16 1.35 -5.36
N PHE A 180 29.73 0.12 -5.67
CA PHE A 180 29.22 -0.85 -4.70
C PHE A 180 29.70 -2.27 -5.04
N ARG A 181 29.64 -3.17 -4.05
CA ARG A 181 29.96 -4.60 -4.17
C ARG A 181 28.79 -5.48 -3.74
N GLU A 182 28.74 -6.71 -4.25
CA GLU A 182 27.78 -7.70 -3.79
C GLU A 182 27.98 -8.03 -2.30
N GLY A 183 26.89 -8.14 -1.54
CA GLY A 183 26.90 -8.34 -0.10
C GLY A 183 27.10 -7.07 0.73
N GLU A 184 27.30 -5.90 0.10
CA GLU A 184 27.43 -4.62 0.78
C GLU A 184 26.07 -4.13 1.32
N ILE A 185 26.06 -3.56 2.53
CA ILE A 185 24.89 -2.84 3.06
C ILE A 185 24.91 -1.42 2.50
N VAL A 186 23.76 -0.99 1.97
CA VAL A 186 23.57 0.33 1.37
C VAL A 186 22.35 1.01 1.97
N LEU A 187 22.34 2.34 1.90
CA LEU A 187 21.16 3.14 2.21
C LEU A 187 20.35 3.34 0.92
N TYR A 188 19.15 2.75 0.90
CA TYR A 188 18.22 2.82 -0.21
C TYR A 188 17.13 3.86 0.04
N PHE A 189 16.94 4.73 -0.96
CA PHE A 189 15.87 5.71 -1.04
C PHE A 189 14.84 5.21 -2.06
N GLU A 190 13.63 4.88 -1.61
CA GLU A 190 12.55 4.40 -2.45
C GLU A 190 12.06 5.52 -3.40
N ASN A 191 11.42 5.14 -4.50
CA ASN A 191 10.65 6.06 -5.33
C ASN A 191 9.72 6.95 -4.51
N ASP A 192 9.53 8.18 -5.00
CA ASP A 192 8.82 9.26 -4.34
C ASP A 192 9.51 9.80 -3.10
N SER A 193 10.73 9.40 -2.77
CA SER A 193 11.56 10.13 -1.81
C SER A 193 11.93 11.50 -2.38
N PHE A 194 11.65 12.57 -1.64
CA PHE A 194 12.12 13.91 -1.92
C PHE A 194 13.39 14.20 -1.13
N LEU A 195 14.52 14.31 -1.84
CA LEU A 195 15.85 14.52 -1.29
C LEU A 195 16.17 16.03 -1.29
N PRO A 196 16.19 16.71 -0.13
CA PRO A 196 16.32 18.17 -0.07
C PRO A 196 17.72 18.62 -0.53
N ALA A 197 17.78 19.59 -1.45
CA ALA A 197 19.05 20.10 -1.96
C ALA A 197 19.84 20.93 -0.93
N ALA A 198 19.20 21.33 0.17
CA ALA A 198 19.85 21.96 1.32
C ALA A 198 20.80 21.00 2.04
N ASP A 199 20.61 19.69 1.91
CA ASP A 199 21.57 18.69 2.34
C ASP A 199 22.66 18.52 1.26
N ASN A 200 23.91 18.81 1.63
CA ASN A 200 25.07 18.74 0.74
C ASN A 200 25.24 17.37 0.08
N ARG A 201 24.72 16.29 0.69
CA ARG A 201 24.76 14.93 0.11
C ARG A 201 23.91 14.83 -1.15
N PHE A 202 22.86 15.66 -1.27
CA PHE A 202 21.89 15.68 -2.37
C PHE A 202 21.99 16.91 -3.27
N ALA A 203 22.75 17.94 -2.85
CA ALA A 203 22.83 19.23 -3.54
C ALA A 203 23.23 19.18 -5.03
N SER A 204 23.94 18.14 -5.46
CA SER A 204 24.37 17.94 -6.86
C SER A 204 23.37 17.16 -7.71
N LEU A 205 22.32 16.58 -7.14
CA LEU A 205 21.32 15.79 -7.86
C LEU A 205 20.48 16.66 -8.78
N ARG A 206 20.14 16.16 -9.97
CA ARG A 206 19.36 16.89 -10.97
C ARG A 206 18.35 15.98 -11.69
N PRO A 207 17.23 16.55 -12.20
CA PRO A 207 16.78 17.94 -12.01
C PRO A 207 16.21 18.17 -10.60
N LEU A 208 16.35 19.39 -10.08
CA LEU A 208 15.72 19.79 -8.82
C LEU A 208 14.29 20.28 -9.07
N GLN A 209 13.41 20.04 -8.11
CA GLN A 209 12.01 20.44 -8.10
C GLN A 209 11.66 21.06 -6.75
N THR A 210 10.69 21.97 -6.74
CA THR A 210 10.19 22.58 -5.51
C THR A 210 9.05 21.75 -4.93
N PHE A 211 9.16 21.38 -3.66
CA PHE A 211 8.13 20.68 -2.91
C PHE A 211 8.05 21.24 -1.50
N ASP A 212 6.85 21.63 -1.07
CA ASP A 212 6.62 22.19 0.27
C ASP A 212 7.58 23.35 0.59
N GLY A 213 7.75 24.27 -0.38
CA GLY A 213 8.65 25.42 -0.29
C GLY A 213 10.15 25.10 -0.38
N ASN A 214 10.54 23.83 -0.43
CA ASN A 214 11.94 23.41 -0.45
C ASN A 214 12.36 22.94 -1.84
N LEU A 215 13.60 23.22 -2.25
CA LEU A 215 14.18 22.71 -3.49
C LEU A 215 14.86 21.36 -3.23
N GLY A 216 14.67 20.38 -4.10
CA GLY A 216 15.22 19.04 -3.90
C GLY A 216 15.04 18.11 -5.10
N TYR A 217 15.61 16.92 -5.03
CA TYR A 217 15.51 15.91 -6.07
C TYR A 217 14.42 14.89 -5.74
N ARG A 218 13.51 14.66 -6.69
CA ARG A 218 12.50 13.59 -6.60
C ARG A 218 13.08 12.28 -7.15
N VAL A 219 13.17 11.26 -6.31
CA VAL A 219 13.48 9.90 -6.74
C VAL A 219 12.29 9.34 -7.53
N LYS A 220 12.52 8.89 -8.77
CA LYS A 220 11.46 8.40 -9.66
C LYS A 220 11.91 7.21 -10.48
N THR A 221 10.94 6.49 -11.04
CA THR A 221 11.19 5.43 -12.03
C THR A 221 11.90 6.02 -13.24
N ARG A 222 12.95 5.33 -13.71
CA ARG A 222 13.63 5.64 -14.98
C ARG A 222 13.75 4.37 -15.80
N ARG A 223 13.83 4.52 -17.12
CA ARG A 223 14.07 3.42 -18.04
C ARG A 223 15.36 3.68 -18.82
N PHE A 224 16.20 2.67 -18.90
CA PHE A 224 17.42 2.65 -19.70
C PHE A 224 17.35 1.49 -20.67
N GLY A 225 17.82 1.68 -21.90
CA GLY A 225 17.77 0.58 -22.86
C GLY A 225 17.51 0.93 -24.30
N THR A 226 17.45 -0.12 -25.11
CA THR A 226 16.86 -0.16 -26.45
C THR A 226 15.54 -0.94 -26.40
N ASP A 227 14.89 -1.16 -27.54
CA ASP A 227 13.69 -2.00 -27.56
C ASP A 227 13.94 -3.46 -27.15
N GLU A 228 15.16 -3.95 -27.36
CA GLU A 228 15.60 -5.31 -27.05
C GLU A 228 16.04 -5.48 -25.59
N ILE A 229 16.65 -4.45 -25.00
CA ILE A 229 17.13 -4.46 -23.62
C ILE A 229 16.50 -3.29 -22.89
N LYS A 230 15.45 -3.53 -22.10
CA LYS A 230 14.79 -2.52 -21.26
C LYS A 230 15.05 -2.81 -19.79
N ILE A 231 15.74 -1.89 -19.12
CA ILE A 231 15.94 -1.92 -17.67
C ILE A 231 15.16 -0.79 -17.03
N VAL A 232 14.22 -1.15 -16.17
CA VAL A 232 13.55 -0.21 -15.26
C VAL A 232 14.41 -0.07 -14.02
N THR A 233 14.71 1.17 -13.64
CA THR A 233 15.44 1.48 -12.42
C THR A 233 14.58 2.31 -11.49
N GLN A 234 14.55 1.91 -10.22
CA GLN A 234 13.73 2.50 -9.19
C GLN A 234 14.55 2.66 -7.91
N GLY A 235 14.41 3.82 -7.29
CA GLY A 235 15.13 4.23 -6.11
C GLY A 235 16.53 4.78 -6.38
N TYR A 236 17.19 5.17 -5.29
CA TYR A 236 18.53 5.75 -5.29
C TYR A 236 19.37 5.11 -4.16
N LEU A 237 20.66 4.90 -4.42
CA LEU A 237 21.57 4.24 -3.46
C LEU A 237 22.69 5.17 -3.02
N TYR A 238 23.01 5.11 -1.74
CA TYR A 238 24.22 5.67 -1.16
C TYR A 238 24.93 4.66 -0.26
N PRO A 239 26.27 4.75 -0.15
CA PRO A 239 27.00 4.10 0.93
C PRO A 239 26.48 4.61 2.28
N VAL A 240 26.37 3.72 3.26
CA VAL A 240 25.84 4.06 4.59
C VAL A 240 26.76 5.06 5.29
N GLU A 241 28.07 4.97 5.03
CA GLU A 241 29.12 5.82 5.59
C GLU A 241 28.98 7.30 5.22
N LYS A 242 28.18 7.64 4.20
CA LYS A 242 27.85 9.05 3.89
C LYS A 242 26.85 9.67 4.87
N PHE A 243 26.30 8.86 5.78
CA PHE A 243 25.30 9.25 6.77
C PHE A 243 25.83 8.87 8.16
N PRO A 244 26.75 9.65 8.76
CA PRO A 244 27.32 9.35 10.08
C PRO A 244 26.26 9.07 11.14
N GLU A 245 25.15 9.80 11.12
CA GLU A 245 24.02 9.64 12.03
C GLU A 245 23.35 8.26 11.95
N ILE A 246 23.52 7.53 10.84
CA ILE A 246 23.04 6.15 10.66
C ILE A 246 24.21 5.16 10.81
N TRP A 247 25.37 5.49 10.25
CA TRP A 247 26.55 4.65 10.27
C TRP A 247 27.05 4.39 11.69
N ASP A 248 27.01 5.38 12.57
CA ASP A 248 27.43 5.23 13.96
C ASP A 248 26.53 4.21 14.69
N GLU A 249 25.21 4.27 14.48
CA GLU A 249 24.28 3.28 15.03
C GLU A 249 24.56 1.87 14.49
N VAL A 250 24.71 1.74 13.16
CA VAL A 250 24.99 0.45 12.50
C VAL A 250 26.34 -0.12 12.95
N SER A 251 27.35 0.73 13.14
CA SER A 251 28.70 0.34 13.54
C SER A 251 28.75 -0.24 14.95
N ILE A 252 27.97 0.31 15.88
CA ILE A 252 27.83 -0.24 17.23
C ILE A 252 27.29 -1.67 17.17
N VAL A 253 26.20 -1.88 16.42
CA VAL A 253 25.62 -3.22 16.24
C VAL A 253 26.63 -4.16 15.58
N ARG A 254 27.34 -3.70 14.57
CA ARG A 254 28.38 -4.48 13.88
C ARG A 254 29.48 -4.93 14.84
N GLN A 255 29.93 -4.06 15.74
CA GLN A 255 30.93 -4.39 16.77
C GLN A 255 30.39 -5.43 17.76
N VAL A 256 29.16 -5.25 18.26
CA VAL A 256 28.54 -6.21 19.21
C VAL A 256 28.38 -7.59 18.57
N VAL A 257 27.91 -7.66 17.32
CA VAL A 257 27.76 -8.93 16.60
C VAL A 257 29.14 -9.58 16.36
N ALA A 258 30.19 -8.79 16.13
CA ALA A 258 31.55 -9.30 15.96
C ALA A 258 32.21 -9.79 17.27
N MET A 259 31.69 -9.42 18.44
CA MET A 259 32.15 -9.92 19.75
C MET A 259 31.62 -11.33 20.08
N VAL A 260 30.71 -11.87 19.27
CA VAL A 260 30.21 -13.25 19.46
C VAL A 260 31.39 -14.23 19.29
N PRO A 261 31.59 -15.22 20.20
CA PRO A 261 32.75 -16.10 20.18
C PRO A 261 32.96 -16.94 18.91
N THR A 262 31.93 -17.01 18.05
CA THR A 262 31.99 -17.72 16.77
C THR A 262 32.38 -16.75 15.66
N SER A 263 33.37 -17.09 14.84
CA SER A 263 33.72 -16.28 13.66
C SER A 263 32.55 -16.26 12.67
N LEU A 264 31.80 -15.15 12.64
CA LEU A 264 30.72 -14.96 11.68
C LEU A 264 31.28 -14.40 10.37
N SER A 265 30.79 -14.94 9.24
CA SER A 265 31.09 -14.34 7.93
C SER A 265 30.52 -12.91 7.84
N GLU A 266 31.16 -12.04 7.05
CA GLU A 266 30.66 -10.67 6.83
C GLU A 266 29.21 -10.67 6.34
N ARG A 267 28.86 -11.63 5.47
CA ARG A 267 27.48 -11.84 5.00
C ARG A 267 26.52 -12.10 6.16
N THR A 268 26.90 -12.96 7.11
CA THR A 268 26.07 -13.28 8.28
C THR A 268 25.88 -12.06 9.17
N VAL A 269 26.95 -11.30 9.43
CA VAL A 269 26.88 -10.05 10.18
C VAL A 269 25.92 -9.08 9.50
N ASN A 270 26.03 -8.91 8.19
CA ASN A 270 25.16 -8.00 7.44
C ASN A 270 23.69 -8.42 7.47
N LEU A 271 23.40 -9.72 7.40
CA LEU A 271 22.04 -10.24 7.52
C LEU A 271 21.45 -10.00 8.91
N ILE A 272 22.25 -10.12 9.97
CA ILE A 272 21.82 -9.81 11.35
C ILE A 272 21.50 -8.32 11.48
N ILE A 273 22.37 -7.44 10.99
CA ILE A 273 22.14 -5.98 10.99
C ILE A 273 20.83 -5.65 10.26
N LEU A 274 20.61 -6.22 9.07
CA LEU A 274 19.39 -6.00 8.30
C LEU A 274 18.14 -6.57 8.99
N ALA A 275 18.27 -7.65 9.77
CA ALA A 275 17.18 -8.17 10.58
C ALA A 275 16.82 -7.22 11.74
N ILE A 276 17.82 -6.64 12.41
CA ILE A 276 17.63 -5.67 13.49
C ILE A 276 16.96 -4.41 12.97
N TYR A 277 17.44 -3.84 11.86
CA TYR A 277 16.92 -2.60 11.27
C TYR A 277 15.83 -2.83 10.22
N ARG A 278 15.21 -4.03 10.19
CA ARG A 278 14.26 -4.42 9.14
C ARG A 278 13.09 -3.45 9.02
N GLN A 279 12.60 -2.95 10.15
CA GLN A 279 11.43 -2.07 10.22
C GLN A 279 11.81 -0.58 10.31
N THR A 280 13.11 -0.26 10.34
CA THR A 280 13.56 1.11 10.50
C THR A 280 13.37 1.90 9.19
N ASN A 281 12.74 3.07 9.31
CA ASN A 281 12.64 4.05 8.25
C ASN A 281 13.42 5.31 8.66
N TRP A 282 14.52 5.61 7.96
CA TRP A 282 15.41 6.74 8.25
C TRP A 282 14.95 8.06 7.60
N ALA A 283 13.73 8.12 7.07
CA ALA A 283 13.26 9.29 6.35
C ALA A 283 13.20 10.54 7.23
N GLU A 284 12.66 10.41 8.44
CA GLU A 284 12.48 11.53 9.37
C GLU A 284 13.82 12.12 9.83
N SER A 285 14.77 11.27 10.23
CA SER A 285 16.11 11.70 10.68
C SER A 285 16.89 12.43 9.58
N LEU A 286 16.59 12.13 8.31
CA LEU A 286 17.23 12.73 7.15
C LEU A 286 16.41 13.86 6.50
N GLY A 287 15.26 14.24 7.07
CA GLY A 287 14.37 15.25 6.50
C GLY A 287 13.77 14.86 5.14
N ILE A 288 13.72 13.56 4.82
CA ILE A 288 13.16 13.03 3.57
C ILE A 288 11.64 12.97 3.70
N LYS A 289 10.95 13.61 2.76
CA LYS A 289 9.49 13.57 2.66
C LYS A 289 9.07 12.71 1.48
N LYS A 290 7.86 12.14 1.55
CA LYS A 290 7.23 11.53 0.38
C LYS A 290 6.72 12.63 -0.55
N TRP A 291 7.22 12.65 -1.77
CA TRP A 291 6.67 13.44 -2.85
C TRP A 291 5.23 13.01 -3.11
N VAL A 292 4.33 14.00 -3.10
CA VAL A 292 2.95 13.84 -3.54
C VAL A 292 2.75 14.91 -4.60
N ALA A 293 2.30 14.51 -5.79
CA ALA A 293 2.00 15.48 -6.84
C ALA A 293 1.04 16.53 -6.27
N THR A 294 1.52 17.77 -6.15
CA THR A 294 0.68 18.91 -5.82
C THR A 294 -0.28 19.09 -6.98
N GLN A 295 -1.51 18.59 -6.83
CA GLN A 295 -2.63 19.15 -7.58
C GLN A 295 -2.56 20.68 -7.37
N PRO A 296 -2.78 21.50 -8.41
CA PRO A 296 -2.72 22.96 -8.28
C PRO A 296 -3.50 23.32 -7.03
N ILE A 297 -2.81 24.00 -6.11
CA ILE A 297 -3.29 24.34 -4.78
C ILE A 297 -4.57 25.14 -4.96
N GLN A 298 -5.71 24.45 -5.01
CA GLN A 298 -6.89 25.01 -4.41
C GLN A 298 -6.58 24.94 -2.93
N PRO A 299 -6.55 26.09 -2.22
CA PRO A 299 -6.13 26.15 -0.83
C PRO A 299 -6.86 25.04 -0.09
N GLN A 300 -6.11 24.01 0.32
CA GLN A 300 -6.63 23.00 1.22
C GLN A 300 -6.84 23.76 2.50
N SER A 301 -8.05 24.28 2.68
CA SER A 301 -8.39 24.94 3.92
C SER A 301 -8.10 23.91 5.03
N GLU A 302 -7.20 24.27 5.94
CA GLU A 302 -6.83 23.49 7.13
C GLU A 302 -8.06 23.12 7.98
N HIS A 303 -9.22 23.67 7.64
CA HIS A 303 -10.50 23.62 8.33
C HIS A 303 -11.41 22.44 7.95
N SER A 304 -11.00 21.50 7.09
CA SER A 304 -11.85 20.35 6.71
C SER A 304 -11.67 19.08 7.55
N ARG A 305 -10.78 19.10 8.55
CA ARG A 305 -10.43 17.92 9.37
C ARG A 305 -10.96 18.02 10.81
N LEU A 306 -11.38 16.89 11.36
CA LEU A 306 -11.65 16.69 12.79
C LEU A 306 -10.36 16.29 13.54
N GLY A 307 -9.47 15.59 12.85
CA GLY A 307 -8.20 15.12 13.39
C GLY A 307 -7.50 14.19 12.41
N ASN A 308 -6.50 13.47 12.90
CA ASN A 308 -5.81 12.46 12.12
C ASN A 308 -6.73 11.25 11.86
N PHE A 309 -6.43 10.46 10.84
CA PHE A 309 -7.07 9.18 10.60
C PHE A 309 -7.01 8.33 11.90
N PRO A 310 -8.13 7.74 12.38
CA PRO A 310 -8.17 6.97 13.63
C PRO A 310 -7.45 5.60 13.58
N LYS A 311 -6.12 5.61 13.33
CA LYS A 311 -5.29 4.39 13.16
C LYS A 311 -5.28 3.47 14.40
N ARG A 312 -5.66 3.97 15.58
CA ARG A 312 -5.78 3.16 16.82
C ARG A 312 -7.05 2.32 16.87
N ILE A 313 -8.07 2.67 16.09
CA ILE A 313 -9.39 2.02 16.12
C ILE A 313 -9.55 1.05 14.95
N PHE A 314 -9.05 1.42 13.77
CA PHE A 314 -9.10 0.59 12.57
C PHE A 314 -7.89 0.79 11.67
N SER A 315 -7.57 -0.23 10.87
CA SER A 315 -6.38 -0.26 10.03
C SER A 315 -6.37 0.83 8.97
N GLY A 316 -5.20 1.43 8.72
CA GLY A 316 -4.98 2.30 7.56
C GLY A 316 -5.06 1.55 6.22
N THR A 317 -4.89 2.30 5.13
CA THR A 317 -5.06 1.81 3.76
C THR A 317 -3.74 1.53 3.03
N ASP A 318 -2.62 1.78 3.68
CA ASP A 318 -1.32 1.55 3.07
C ASP A 318 -1.00 0.04 2.94
N ILE A 319 -0.29 -0.29 1.87
CA ILE A 319 0.04 -1.65 1.44
C ILE A 319 1.48 -1.67 0.95
N THR A 320 2.24 -2.68 1.39
CA THR A 320 3.63 -2.93 1.02
C THR A 320 3.77 -3.23 -0.48
N ARG A 321 4.85 -2.75 -1.11
CA ARG A 321 5.14 -3.08 -2.52
C ARG A 321 5.72 -4.49 -2.63
N LEU A 322 5.48 -5.15 -3.76
CA LEU A 322 6.03 -6.47 -4.07
C LEU A 322 7.55 -6.54 -3.88
N GLN A 323 8.27 -5.51 -4.28
CA GLN A 323 9.73 -5.45 -4.19
C GLN A 323 10.25 -5.52 -2.75
N ASP A 324 9.41 -5.24 -1.75
CA ASP A 324 9.70 -5.37 -0.32
C ASP A 324 9.20 -6.70 0.27
N CYS A 325 8.77 -7.63 -0.58
CA CYS A 325 8.31 -8.97 -0.20
C CYS A 325 9.28 -10.07 -0.69
N PRO A 326 10.59 -10.00 -0.39
CA PRO A 326 11.57 -10.92 -0.98
C PRO A 326 11.26 -12.38 -0.67
N ASN A 327 10.75 -12.65 0.53
CA ASN A 327 10.46 -14.00 0.98
C ASN A 327 9.28 -14.68 0.30
N LEU A 328 8.47 -13.94 -0.48
CA LEU A 328 7.20 -14.40 -1.05
C LEU A 328 7.34 -15.69 -1.87
N PHE A 329 8.48 -15.86 -2.54
CA PHE A 329 8.69 -16.93 -3.53
C PHE A 329 9.35 -18.19 -2.97
N TRP A 330 10.18 -18.07 -1.92
CA TRP A 330 10.98 -19.19 -1.44
C TRP A 330 10.56 -19.74 -0.07
N HIS A 331 9.85 -18.96 0.74
CA HIS A 331 9.50 -19.42 2.09
C HIS A 331 8.28 -20.35 2.06
N ALA A 332 8.42 -21.57 2.57
CA ALA A 332 7.40 -22.63 2.51
C ALA A 332 5.99 -22.18 2.98
N LYS A 333 5.92 -21.37 4.04
CA LYS A 333 4.67 -20.80 4.57
C LYS A 333 3.82 -20.01 3.56
N TYR A 334 4.38 -19.58 2.43
CA TYR A 334 3.68 -18.83 1.38
C TYR A 334 3.24 -19.70 0.19
N GLN A 335 3.80 -20.89 0.05
CA GLN A 335 3.58 -21.72 -1.14
C GLN A 335 2.11 -22.18 -1.28
N ASN A 336 1.42 -22.36 -0.15
CA ASN A 336 0.04 -22.86 -0.11
C ASN A 336 -0.99 -21.78 0.25
N ARG A 337 -0.64 -20.50 0.13
CA ARG A 337 -1.53 -19.38 0.48
C ARG A 337 -2.31 -18.91 -0.73
N THR A 338 -3.60 -18.66 -0.52
CA THR A 338 -4.49 -18.17 -1.57
C THR A 338 -4.60 -16.66 -1.46
N TYR A 339 -4.48 -15.98 -2.59
CA TYR A 339 -4.59 -14.53 -2.68
C TYR A 339 -5.76 -14.14 -3.58
N GLN A 340 -6.61 -13.23 -3.10
CA GLN A 340 -7.48 -12.46 -3.99
C GLN A 340 -6.62 -11.50 -4.81
N GLU A 341 -6.68 -11.59 -6.13
CA GLU A 341 -6.08 -10.64 -7.06
C GLU A 341 -7.14 -9.62 -7.49
N SER A 342 -6.88 -8.33 -7.31
CA SER A 342 -7.76 -7.24 -7.73
C SER A 342 -7.01 -6.13 -8.43
N VAL A 343 -7.68 -5.38 -9.30
CA VAL A 343 -7.15 -4.16 -9.91
C VAL A 343 -6.88 -3.12 -8.82
N LYS A 344 -5.71 -2.47 -8.91
CA LYS A 344 -5.41 -1.27 -8.14
C LYS A 344 -5.98 -0.07 -8.88
N MET A 345 -7.06 0.47 -8.35
CA MET A 345 -7.72 1.68 -8.88
C MET A 345 -6.86 2.92 -8.58
N ASP A 346 -6.78 3.86 -9.52
CA ASP A 346 -6.10 5.15 -9.35
C ASP A 346 -7.09 6.25 -8.93
N GLY A 347 -7.25 6.40 -7.62
CA GLY A 347 -8.13 7.40 -7.04
C GLY A 347 -7.60 8.00 -5.74
N ALA A 348 -8.54 8.35 -4.87
CA ALA A 348 -8.25 8.82 -3.53
C ALA A 348 -8.81 7.84 -2.50
N SER A 349 -7.93 7.29 -1.66
CA SER A 349 -8.33 6.45 -0.53
C SER A 349 -9.37 7.14 0.35
N MET A 350 -10.49 6.45 0.56
CA MET A 350 -11.61 6.88 1.38
C MET A 350 -11.99 5.77 2.35
N THR A 351 -12.23 6.13 3.61
CA THR A 351 -12.78 5.20 4.61
C THR A 351 -14.00 5.82 5.25
N VAL A 352 -15.10 5.08 5.35
CA VAL A 352 -16.23 5.48 6.19
C VAL A 352 -16.28 4.57 7.41
N TYR A 353 -16.69 5.08 8.56
CA TYR A 353 -16.81 4.28 9.77
C TYR A 353 -18.12 4.53 10.48
N PHE A 354 -18.56 3.53 11.24
CA PHE A 354 -19.69 3.60 12.14
C PHE A 354 -19.30 2.98 13.48
N VAL A 355 -19.48 3.73 14.57
CA VAL A 355 -19.15 3.28 15.93
C VAL A 355 -20.29 3.67 16.88
N ARG A 356 -20.84 2.69 17.60
CA ARG A 356 -21.89 2.89 18.61
C ARG A 356 -21.32 3.54 19.86
N LYS A 357 -22.15 4.34 20.56
CA LYS A 357 -21.79 5.04 21.80
C LYS A 357 -21.41 4.11 22.96
N ASN A 358 -21.90 2.87 22.95
CA ASN A 358 -21.53 1.86 23.93
C ASN A 358 -20.27 1.05 23.55
N SER A 359 -19.64 1.36 22.41
CA SER A 359 -18.36 0.75 22.04
C SER A 359 -17.24 1.29 22.91
N ARG A 360 -16.31 0.43 23.33
CA ARG A 360 -15.08 0.86 24.02
C ARG A 360 -14.23 1.84 23.21
N TYR A 361 -14.39 1.83 21.89
CA TYR A 361 -13.65 2.69 20.96
C TYR A 361 -14.30 4.05 20.73
N PHE A 362 -15.49 4.31 21.30
CA PHE A 362 -16.23 5.53 21.00
C PHE A 362 -15.48 6.77 21.47
N ASP A 363 -14.93 6.73 22.68
CA ASP A 363 -14.21 7.85 23.29
C ASP A 363 -12.80 8.05 22.71
N GLU A 364 -12.30 7.09 21.92
CA GLU A 364 -11.02 7.20 21.20
C GLU A 364 -11.14 7.94 19.86
N LEU A 365 -12.36 8.21 19.41
CA LEU A 365 -12.62 8.94 18.17
C LEU A 365 -12.21 10.41 18.29
N ASN A 366 -11.91 11.03 17.14
CA ASN A 366 -11.59 12.45 17.12
C ASN A 366 -12.75 13.28 17.69
N PRO A 367 -12.45 14.29 18.53
CA PRO A 367 -13.46 15.12 19.15
C PRO A 367 -14.26 15.87 18.09
N LEU A 368 -15.53 16.12 18.40
CA LEU A 368 -16.41 16.92 17.57
C LEU A 368 -16.27 18.40 17.90
N PRO A 369 -16.28 19.30 16.89
CA PRO A 369 -16.55 20.71 17.12
C PRO A 369 -17.97 20.92 17.67
N GLU A 370 -18.24 22.12 18.20
CA GLU A 370 -19.56 22.53 18.70
C GLU A 370 -20.67 22.38 17.65
N LYS A 371 -20.38 22.76 16.39
CA LYS A 371 -21.28 22.58 15.25
C LYS A 371 -20.88 21.35 14.47
N VAL A 372 -21.77 20.36 14.44
CA VAL A 372 -21.57 19.07 13.76
C VAL A 372 -22.61 18.90 12.65
N GLY A 373 -22.22 18.18 11.60
CA GLY A 373 -23.17 17.82 10.56
C GLY A 373 -24.17 16.77 11.04
N PRO A 374 -25.38 16.72 10.45
CA PRO A 374 -26.46 15.85 10.91
C PRO A 374 -26.15 14.36 10.74
N ASN A 375 -25.21 13.99 9.87
CA ASN A 375 -24.83 12.59 9.65
C ASN A 375 -23.65 12.16 10.52
N SER A 376 -22.97 13.10 11.16
CA SER A 376 -21.82 12.82 12.02
C SER A 376 -22.22 12.25 13.39
N VAL A 377 -23.47 12.43 13.81
CA VAL A 377 -24.05 11.89 15.05
C VAL A 377 -25.40 11.29 14.73
N LEU A 378 -25.51 9.96 14.81
CA LEU A 378 -26.71 9.21 14.45
C LEU A 378 -27.31 8.58 15.70
N GLY A 379 -28.08 9.36 16.47
CA GLY A 379 -28.64 8.93 17.76
C GLY A 379 -27.53 8.54 18.75
N ASN A 380 -27.46 7.25 19.10
CA ASN A 380 -26.43 6.70 20.00
C ASN A 380 -25.21 6.16 19.24
N SER A 381 -24.80 6.82 18.16
CA SER A 381 -23.66 6.38 17.36
C SER A 381 -22.97 7.53 16.62
N ARG A 382 -21.74 7.27 16.21
CA ARG A 382 -20.89 8.10 15.38
C ARG A 382 -20.82 7.49 13.99
N PHE A 383 -21.03 8.31 12.97
CA PHE A 383 -20.61 8.01 11.61
C PHE A 383 -19.57 9.05 11.18
N GLY A 384 -18.54 8.60 10.46
CA GLY A 384 -17.49 9.49 9.99
C GLY A 384 -16.93 9.07 8.65
N VAL A 385 -16.26 10.02 8.00
CA VAL A 385 -15.67 9.86 6.68
C VAL A 385 -14.24 10.36 6.74
N CYS A 386 -13.30 9.53 6.33
CA CYS A 386 -11.88 9.81 6.36
C CYS A 386 -11.32 9.83 4.93
N SER A 387 -10.38 10.74 4.70
CA SER A 387 -9.37 10.61 3.65
C SER A 387 -8.30 9.60 4.08
N LYS A 388 -7.24 9.44 3.30
CA LYS A 388 -6.07 8.64 3.71
C LYS A 388 -5.48 9.03 5.07
N ASN A 389 -5.38 10.33 5.35
CA ASN A 389 -4.61 10.85 6.49
C ASN A 389 -5.45 11.51 7.57
N TYR A 390 -6.69 11.90 7.26
CA TYR A 390 -7.51 12.74 8.14
C TYR A 390 -8.94 12.23 8.23
N ASP A 391 -9.50 12.34 9.44
CA ASP A 391 -10.94 12.27 9.69
C ASP A 391 -11.56 13.62 9.32
N LEU A 392 -12.64 13.62 8.54
CA LEU A 392 -13.14 14.81 7.85
C LEU A 392 -14.40 15.35 8.51
N ASN A 393 -14.49 16.67 8.58
CA ASN A 393 -15.67 17.37 9.08
C ASN A 393 -16.73 17.50 7.98
N GLU A 394 -17.93 16.98 8.22
CA GLU A 394 -19.07 17.01 7.30
C GLU A 394 -19.43 18.43 6.83
N LEU A 395 -19.38 19.42 7.73
CA LEU A 395 -19.76 20.81 7.45
C LEU A 395 -18.66 21.59 6.71
N LYS A 396 -17.50 20.98 6.48
CA LYS A 396 -16.33 21.61 5.87
C LYS A 396 -15.89 20.76 4.67
N PRO A 397 -16.66 20.81 3.56
CA PRO A 397 -16.41 19.98 2.40
C PRO A 397 -15.01 20.21 1.81
N CYS A 398 -14.42 19.13 1.32
CA CYS A 398 -13.14 19.16 0.61
C CYS A 398 -13.32 18.76 -0.87
N ASN A 399 -12.30 19.06 -1.68
CA ASN A 399 -12.39 19.02 -3.15
C ASN A 399 -12.70 17.64 -3.74
N HIS A 400 -12.26 16.56 -3.08
CA HIS A 400 -12.54 15.20 -3.56
C HIS A 400 -13.99 14.75 -3.32
N GLY A 401 -14.77 15.46 -2.48
CA GLY A 401 -16.18 15.15 -2.29
C GLY A 401 -16.49 13.88 -1.49
N TYR A 402 -15.59 13.45 -0.58
CA TYR A 402 -15.77 12.21 0.20
C TYR A 402 -17.13 12.13 0.92
N TRP A 403 -17.50 13.17 1.67
CA TRP A 403 -18.81 13.23 2.35
C TRP A 403 -19.97 13.19 1.35
N ARG A 404 -19.89 13.94 0.24
CA ARG A 404 -20.92 13.92 -0.79
C ARG A 404 -21.15 12.50 -1.34
N THR A 405 -20.07 11.77 -1.62
CA THR A 405 -20.19 10.39 -2.09
C THR A 405 -20.74 9.46 -1.00
N ALA A 406 -20.31 9.60 0.25
CA ALA A 406 -20.86 8.81 1.35
C ALA A 406 -22.39 8.99 1.51
N LEU A 407 -22.86 10.24 1.35
CA LEU A 407 -24.29 10.57 1.41
C LEU A 407 -25.06 10.10 0.18
N GLN A 408 -24.47 10.18 -1.02
CA GLN A 408 -25.05 9.65 -2.25
C GLN A 408 -25.37 8.15 -2.14
N TYR A 409 -24.52 7.41 -1.42
CA TYR A 409 -24.71 5.99 -1.16
C TYR A 409 -25.60 5.67 0.06
N ASP A 410 -26.13 6.69 0.76
CA ASP A 410 -26.92 6.55 2.00
C ASP A 410 -26.19 5.71 3.07
N LEU A 411 -24.87 5.87 3.16
CA LEU A 411 -24.05 5.11 4.11
C LEU A 411 -24.39 5.38 5.59
N PRO A 412 -24.70 6.62 6.02
CA PRO A 412 -25.14 6.87 7.40
C PRO A 412 -26.31 5.98 7.81
N SER A 413 -27.38 5.96 7.01
CA SER A 413 -28.60 5.18 7.31
C SER A 413 -28.34 3.68 7.20
N LYS A 414 -27.61 3.23 6.17
CA LYS A 414 -27.29 1.81 5.98
C LYS A 414 -26.44 1.24 7.12
N LEU A 415 -25.41 1.97 7.55
CA LEU A 415 -24.54 1.53 8.63
C LEU A 415 -25.23 1.62 10.00
N SER A 416 -26.09 2.63 10.20
CA SER A 416 -26.95 2.72 11.37
C SER A 416 -27.90 1.51 11.49
N LYS A 417 -28.56 1.13 10.39
CA LYS A 417 -29.41 -0.07 10.31
C LYS A 417 -28.63 -1.36 10.56
N LEU A 418 -27.39 -1.44 10.06
CA LEU A 418 -26.52 -2.58 10.31
C LEU A 418 -26.11 -2.68 11.80
N GLY A 419 -25.94 -1.55 12.48
CA GLY A 419 -25.73 -1.49 13.93
C GLY A 419 -24.43 -2.15 14.41
N ARG A 420 -23.42 -2.28 13.54
CA ARG A 420 -22.12 -2.90 13.84
C ARG A 420 -21.00 -1.88 13.81
N ASN A 421 -20.05 -2.00 14.75
CA ASN A 421 -18.87 -1.15 14.77
C ASN A 421 -17.92 -1.58 13.62
N ILE A 422 -17.93 -0.84 12.50
CA ILE A 422 -17.17 -1.20 11.31
C ILE A 422 -16.55 0.01 10.63
N ALA A 423 -15.47 -0.23 9.88
CA ALA A 423 -14.92 0.71 8.91
C ALA A 423 -14.88 0.09 7.51
N ILE A 424 -15.30 0.82 6.48
CA ILE A 424 -15.32 0.39 5.08
C ILE A 424 -14.33 1.26 4.33
N SER A 425 -13.28 0.64 3.78
CA SER A 425 -12.24 1.33 3.02
C SER A 425 -12.34 0.96 1.54
N GLY A 426 -12.16 1.97 0.70
CA GLY A 426 -12.25 1.86 -0.74
C GLY A 426 -11.53 3.00 -1.45
N GLU A 427 -11.54 2.94 -2.77
CA GLU A 427 -10.96 3.97 -3.63
C GLU A 427 -12.07 4.86 -4.18
N LEU A 428 -11.99 6.17 -3.92
CA LEU A 428 -12.87 7.16 -4.52
C LEU A 428 -12.27 7.59 -5.86
N CYS A 429 -12.95 7.27 -6.96
CA CYS A 429 -12.50 7.56 -8.31
C CYS A 429 -13.48 8.49 -9.01
N GLY A 430 -12.98 9.33 -9.91
CA GLY A 430 -13.82 10.10 -10.82
C GLY A 430 -13.36 11.53 -11.04
N ASP A 431 -14.31 12.38 -11.39
CA ASP A 431 -14.04 13.75 -11.81
C ASP A 431 -13.25 14.56 -10.75
N GLY A 432 -12.18 15.22 -11.18
CA GLY A 432 -11.28 15.98 -10.30
C GLY A 432 -10.37 15.13 -9.39
N ILE A 433 -10.30 13.81 -9.57
CA ILE A 433 -9.42 12.91 -8.80
C ILE A 433 -8.45 12.23 -9.77
N ASN A 434 -7.15 12.44 -9.56
CA ASN A 434 -6.05 11.81 -10.32
C ASN A 434 -6.22 11.85 -11.85
N GLY A 435 -6.77 12.94 -12.38
CA GLY A 435 -7.02 13.08 -13.82
C GLY A 435 -8.11 12.17 -14.37
N ASN A 436 -8.91 11.52 -13.50
CA ASN A 436 -10.00 10.61 -13.84
C ASN A 436 -9.55 9.48 -14.81
N ARG A 437 -8.39 8.89 -14.53
CA ARG A 437 -7.79 7.84 -15.38
C ARG A 437 -8.62 6.56 -15.46
N GLU A 438 -9.50 6.35 -14.48
CA GLU A 438 -10.50 5.27 -14.46
C GLU A 438 -11.67 5.50 -15.44
N GLY A 439 -11.76 6.67 -16.09
CA GLY A 439 -12.76 6.93 -17.12
C GLY A 439 -14.20 7.05 -16.60
N ILE A 440 -14.38 7.44 -15.34
CA ILE A 440 -15.72 7.67 -14.78
C ILE A 440 -16.39 8.86 -15.50
N PRO A 441 -17.70 8.82 -15.80
CA PRO A 441 -18.34 9.93 -16.52
C PRO A 441 -18.13 11.28 -15.84
N SER A 442 -17.93 12.33 -16.64
CA SER A 442 -17.69 13.70 -16.15
C SER A 442 -18.74 14.13 -15.12
N GLY A 443 -18.29 14.79 -14.06
CA GLY A 443 -19.13 15.20 -12.93
C GLY A 443 -19.56 14.08 -11.97
N LYS A 444 -19.20 12.81 -12.23
CA LYS A 444 -19.49 11.69 -11.33
C LYS A 444 -18.27 11.25 -10.53
N LYS A 445 -18.55 10.67 -9.36
CA LYS A 445 -17.58 10.00 -8.49
C LYS A 445 -18.16 8.68 -8.03
N GLU A 446 -17.30 7.68 -7.91
CA GLU A 446 -17.67 6.32 -7.57
C GLU A 446 -16.73 5.79 -6.49
N PHE A 447 -17.29 5.06 -5.53
CA PHE A 447 -16.55 4.49 -4.41
C PHE A 447 -16.42 2.97 -4.60
N PHE A 448 -15.18 2.50 -4.74
CA PHE A 448 -14.86 1.09 -4.97
C PHE A 448 -14.27 0.46 -3.71
N VAL A 449 -15.08 -0.29 -2.97
CA VAL A 449 -14.68 -0.97 -1.73
C VAL A 449 -13.57 -1.98 -2.01
N TYR A 450 -12.56 -2.02 -1.14
CA TYR A 450 -11.54 -3.07 -1.15
C TYR A 450 -11.33 -3.74 0.22
N TRP A 451 -11.73 -3.12 1.33
CA TRP A 451 -11.65 -3.72 2.67
C TRP A 451 -12.83 -3.31 3.55
N ILE A 452 -13.14 -4.18 4.50
CA ILE A 452 -14.00 -3.88 5.64
C ILE A 452 -13.28 -4.35 6.89
N PHE A 453 -13.20 -3.48 7.89
CA PHE A 453 -12.60 -3.74 9.19
C PHE A 453 -13.71 -3.89 10.22
N ASP A 454 -13.71 -5.02 10.93
CA ASP A 454 -14.55 -5.23 12.10
C ASP A 454 -13.84 -4.63 13.32
N ILE A 455 -14.36 -3.50 13.80
CA ILE A 455 -13.75 -2.73 14.89
C ILE A 455 -13.82 -3.50 16.20
N ASP A 456 -14.90 -4.25 16.44
CA ASP A 456 -15.06 -5.01 17.69
C ASP A 456 -14.04 -6.18 17.74
N ARG A 457 -13.82 -6.85 16.61
CA ARG A 457 -12.87 -7.96 16.47
C ARG A 457 -11.43 -7.54 16.18
N GLN A 458 -11.19 -6.25 15.94
CA GLN A 458 -9.88 -5.70 15.53
C GLN A 458 -9.25 -6.46 14.36
N LYS A 459 -10.06 -6.82 13.36
CA LYS A 459 -9.61 -7.62 12.22
C LYS A 459 -10.32 -7.22 10.92
N ARG A 460 -9.59 -7.26 9.81
CA ARG A 460 -10.18 -7.19 8.47
C ARG A 460 -11.04 -8.43 8.19
N LEU A 461 -12.17 -8.23 7.52
CA LEU A 461 -12.99 -9.35 7.04
C LEU A 461 -12.24 -10.15 5.96
N ASP A 462 -12.63 -11.42 5.79
CA ASP A 462 -12.15 -12.24 4.67
C ASP A 462 -12.45 -11.51 3.34
N PRO A 463 -11.50 -11.43 2.39
CA PRO A 463 -11.71 -10.73 1.13
C PRO A 463 -12.95 -11.19 0.33
N ARG A 464 -13.40 -12.44 0.50
CA ARG A 464 -14.65 -12.96 -0.10
C ARG A 464 -15.88 -12.37 0.60
N GLU A 465 -15.85 -12.26 1.92
CA GLU A 465 -16.93 -11.63 2.69
C GLU A 465 -17.05 -10.15 2.31
N VAL A 466 -15.94 -9.44 2.10
CA VAL A 466 -15.95 -8.03 1.69
C VAL A 466 -16.77 -7.80 0.42
N ILE A 467 -16.66 -8.67 -0.59
CA ILE A 467 -17.45 -8.58 -1.83
C ILE A 467 -18.94 -8.68 -1.52
N VAL A 468 -19.33 -9.71 -0.76
CA VAL A 468 -20.73 -9.96 -0.38
C VAL A 468 -21.30 -8.78 0.41
N ARG A 469 -20.54 -8.23 1.36
CA ARG A 469 -20.96 -7.07 2.15
C ARG A 469 -21.08 -5.79 1.32
N ALA A 470 -20.16 -5.56 0.39
CA ALA A 470 -20.25 -4.41 -0.52
C ALA A 470 -21.53 -4.49 -1.36
N GLU A 471 -21.84 -5.66 -1.93
CA GLU A 471 -23.07 -5.89 -2.69
C GLU A 471 -24.33 -5.69 -1.83
N GLN A 472 -24.37 -6.24 -0.62
CA GLN A 472 -25.47 -6.04 0.33
C GLN A 472 -25.72 -4.57 0.68
N LEU A 473 -24.67 -3.75 0.68
CA LEU A 473 -24.75 -2.31 0.92
C LEU A 473 -25.02 -1.50 -0.37
N GLY A 474 -25.11 -2.15 -1.53
CA GLY A 474 -25.25 -1.49 -2.83
C GLY A 474 -24.02 -0.68 -3.21
N LEU A 475 -22.82 -1.11 -2.78
CA LEU A 475 -21.54 -0.47 -3.08
C LEU A 475 -20.81 -1.25 -4.18
N LYS A 476 -20.09 -0.52 -5.02
CA LYS A 476 -19.15 -1.15 -5.96
C LYS A 476 -17.95 -1.69 -5.19
N HIS A 477 -17.44 -2.84 -5.61
CA HIS A 477 -16.17 -3.38 -5.15
C HIS A 477 -15.10 -3.14 -6.23
N VAL A 478 -13.82 -3.04 -5.83
CA VAL A 478 -12.72 -3.02 -6.82
C VAL A 478 -12.80 -4.26 -7.72
N PRO A 479 -12.45 -4.18 -9.01
CA PRO A 479 -12.50 -5.34 -9.90
C PRO A 479 -11.63 -6.49 -9.39
N VAL A 480 -12.23 -7.65 -9.13
CA VAL A 480 -11.52 -8.88 -8.72
C VAL A 480 -11.25 -9.71 -9.97
N LEU A 481 -9.98 -10.07 -10.18
CA LEU A 481 -9.53 -10.85 -11.33
C LEU A 481 -9.56 -12.36 -11.06
N GLY A 482 -9.46 -12.76 -9.80
CA GLY A 482 -9.53 -14.16 -9.40
C GLY A 482 -8.88 -14.43 -8.04
N TYR A 483 -8.70 -15.72 -7.76
CA TYR A 483 -7.99 -16.22 -6.59
C TYR A 483 -6.88 -17.13 -7.05
N VAL A 484 -5.66 -16.86 -6.59
CA VAL A 484 -4.44 -17.49 -7.11
C VAL A 484 -3.50 -17.86 -5.97
N LYS A 485 -2.66 -18.87 -6.16
CA LYS A 485 -1.44 -19.02 -5.36
C LYS A 485 -0.28 -18.43 -6.12
N ILE A 486 0.62 -17.74 -5.43
CA ILE A 486 1.76 -17.07 -6.07
C ILE A 486 2.64 -18.03 -6.88
N PRO A 487 2.99 -19.24 -6.39
CA PRO A 487 3.81 -20.18 -7.17
C PRO A 487 3.14 -20.67 -8.47
N GLU A 488 1.82 -20.55 -8.59
CA GLU A 488 1.09 -20.96 -9.81
C GLU A 488 1.18 -19.89 -10.91
N ILE A 489 1.57 -18.66 -10.57
CA ILE A 489 1.58 -17.51 -11.50
C ILE A 489 2.92 -16.78 -11.59
N ALA A 490 3.89 -17.11 -10.74
CA ALA A 490 5.18 -16.43 -10.68
C ALA A 490 6.27 -17.27 -9.99
N GLU A 491 7.47 -17.26 -10.56
CA GLU A 491 8.69 -17.81 -9.96
C GLU A 491 9.48 -16.73 -9.20
N GLY A 492 9.29 -15.46 -9.56
CA GLY A 492 9.91 -14.33 -8.89
C GLY A 492 9.20 -12.99 -9.09
N HIS A 493 9.82 -11.93 -8.56
CA HIS A 493 9.29 -10.56 -8.62
C HIS A 493 8.99 -10.11 -10.05
N ARG A 494 9.82 -10.53 -11.01
CA ARG A 494 9.71 -10.14 -12.41
C ARG A 494 8.40 -10.62 -13.05
N ASP A 495 7.92 -11.81 -12.71
CA ASP A 495 6.72 -12.38 -13.32
C ASP A 495 5.47 -11.64 -12.84
N LEU A 496 5.37 -11.35 -11.54
CA LEU A 496 4.29 -10.54 -11.01
C LEU A 496 4.36 -9.09 -11.51
N GLN A 497 5.56 -8.53 -11.67
CA GLN A 497 5.74 -7.21 -12.27
C GLN A 497 5.25 -7.17 -13.72
N LYS A 498 5.64 -8.17 -14.54
CA LYS A 498 5.16 -8.33 -15.91
C LYS A 498 3.63 -8.47 -15.95
N ARG A 499 3.06 -9.27 -15.05
CA ARG A 499 1.61 -9.44 -14.93
C ARG A 499 0.91 -8.11 -14.65
N ALA A 500 1.46 -7.25 -13.80
CA ALA A 500 0.89 -5.93 -13.55
C ALA A 500 1.02 -5.00 -14.76
N ASP A 501 2.15 -5.06 -15.49
CA ASP A 501 2.39 -4.26 -16.70
C ASP A 501 1.45 -4.64 -17.86
N GLU A 502 1.12 -5.92 -17.99
CA GLU A 502 0.16 -6.44 -18.99
C GLU A 502 -1.29 -6.08 -18.68
N LYS A 503 -1.60 -5.71 -17.42
CA LYS A 503 -2.92 -5.23 -17.03
C LYS A 503 -2.99 -3.72 -17.22
N GLN A 504 -4.09 -3.24 -17.78
CA GLN A 504 -4.35 -1.81 -17.88
C GLN A 504 -4.69 -1.26 -16.47
N GLY A 505 -4.19 -0.06 -16.16
CA GLY A 505 -4.41 0.61 -14.87
C GLY A 505 -3.14 0.74 -14.04
N GLU A 506 -3.29 1.23 -12.80
CA GLU A 506 -2.14 1.52 -11.91
C GLU A 506 -1.37 0.26 -11.50
N GLY A 507 -2.06 -0.88 -11.42
CA GLY A 507 -1.46 -2.16 -11.11
C GLY A 507 -2.43 -3.12 -10.44
N LEU A 508 -1.90 -3.95 -9.55
CA LEU A 508 -2.61 -5.04 -8.89
C LEU A 508 -2.43 -5.00 -7.37
N VAL A 509 -3.42 -5.54 -6.66
CA VAL A 509 -3.36 -5.79 -5.22
C VAL A 509 -3.67 -7.26 -4.97
N PHE A 510 -2.84 -7.88 -4.14
CA PHE A 510 -2.98 -9.27 -3.69
C PHE A 510 -3.29 -9.28 -2.19
N LYS A 511 -4.39 -9.94 -1.80
CA LYS A 511 -4.82 -10.07 -0.39
C LYS A 511 -4.92 -11.54 -0.01
N CYS A 512 -4.09 -11.96 0.93
CA CYS A 512 -4.07 -13.32 1.46
C CYS A 512 -5.39 -13.61 2.19
N LEU A 513 -6.01 -14.75 1.90
CA LEU A 513 -7.26 -15.14 2.53
C LEU A 513 -7.04 -15.66 3.96
N GLU A 514 -5.88 -16.26 4.24
CA GLU A 514 -5.66 -17.01 5.46
C GLU A 514 -5.07 -16.18 6.61
N ASP A 515 -4.21 -15.20 6.31
CA ASP A 515 -3.45 -14.47 7.34
C ASP A 515 -3.46 -12.94 7.18
N GLY A 516 -4.31 -12.40 6.30
CA GLY A 516 -4.55 -10.96 6.18
C GLY A 516 -3.42 -10.16 5.55
N ARG A 517 -2.29 -10.79 5.19
CA ARG A 517 -1.18 -10.14 4.49
C ARG A 517 -1.64 -9.65 3.12
N SER A 518 -1.10 -8.53 2.69
CA SER A 518 -1.39 -7.97 1.37
C SER A 518 -0.18 -7.25 0.80
N PHE A 519 -0.04 -7.27 -0.51
CA PHE A 519 0.97 -6.49 -1.22
C PHE A 519 0.39 -5.95 -2.52
N LYS A 520 1.03 -4.92 -3.06
CA LYS A 520 0.67 -4.31 -4.35
C LYS A 520 1.80 -4.47 -5.35
N VAL A 521 1.43 -4.59 -6.61
CA VAL A 521 2.35 -4.55 -7.75
C VAL A 521 1.94 -3.38 -8.61
N LEU A 522 2.76 -2.33 -8.65
CA LEU A 522 2.49 -1.16 -9.49
C LEU A 522 3.02 -1.41 -10.90
N SER A 523 2.23 -1.08 -11.91
CA SER A 523 2.65 -1.18 -13.31
C SER A 523 3.75 -0.16 -13.60
N ASN A 524 4.93 -0.62 -14.01
CA ASN A 524 6.03 0.25 -14.42
C ASN A 524 5.64 1.07 -15.66
N ILE A 525 4.85 0.48 -16.56
CA ILE A 525 4.29 1.20 -17.73
C ILE A 525 3.41 2.36 -17.26
N TYR A 526 2.58 2.13 -16.24
CA TYR A 526 1.72 3.17 -15.68
C TYR A 526 2.51 4.29 -15.00
N LEU A 527 3.46 3.93 -14.13
CA LEU A 527 4.30 4.89 -13.41
C LEU A 527 5.05 5.81 -14.38
N GLU A 528 5.59 5.27 -15.47
CA GLU A 528 6.27 6.04 -16.51
C GLU A 528 5.30 6.94 -17.28
N LYS A 529 4.16 6.41 -17.73
CA LYS A 529 3.19 7.15 -18.53
C LYS A 529 2.62 8.36 -17.80
N HIS A 530 2.50 8.27 -16.48
CA HIS A 530 1.83 9.27 -15.66
C HIS A 530 2.78 10.09 -14.75
N ASP A 531 4.10 9.83 -14.83
CA ASP A 531 5.16 10.43 -13.99
C ASP A 531 4.79 10.41 -12.50
N VAL A 532 4.16 9.30 -12.06
CA VAL A 532 3.67 9.08 -10.69
C VAL A 532 4.60 8.20 -9.87
#